data_AF-A0A537WPI9-F1
#
_entry.id   AF-A0A537WPI9-F1
#
_cell.length_a   1.000
_cell.length_b   1.000
_cell.length_c   1.000
_cell.angle_alpha   90.00
_cell.angle_beta   90.00
_cell.angle_gamma   90.00
#
_symmetry.space_group_name_H-M   'P 1'
#
loop_
_entity.id
_entity.type
_entity.pdbx_description
1 polymer ?
#
loop_
_entity_poly.entity_id
_entity_poly.type
_entity_poly.pdbx_seq_one_letter_code
_entity_poly.pdbx_strand_id
1 'polypeptide(L)'
;HRDGHWLHVESQRTNLLNDPNVNGIVLNSRDISERKAFEEQLQHQAFHDPVTALANRALFHDRVEHALERQTRDGRSISVLFMDLDDFKTINDSLGHAAGDRLLQEVGERLK
;
A
#
# COMPACT_ATOMS: atom_id res chain seq x y z
N HIS A 1 -14.76 -20.17 0.96
CA HIS A 1 -15.67 -20.57 -0.14
C HIS A 1 -15.53 -22.08 -0.39
N ARG A 2 -16.38 -22.72 -1.21
CA ARG A 2 -16.43 -24.21 -1.37
C ARG A 2 -15.12 -24.81 -1.92
N ASP A 3 -14.32 -24.00 -2.57
CA ASP A 3 -13.01 -24.26 -3.15
C ASP A 3 -11.83 -23.86 -2.23
N GLY A 4 -12.09 -23.45 -0.98
CA GLY A 4 -11.07 -23.19 0.03
C GLY A 4 -10.50 -21.77 0.06
N HIS A 5 -10.87 -20.86 -0.84
CA HIS A 5 -10.40 -19.47 -0.77
C HIS A 5 -11.17 -18.65 0.28
N TRP A 6 -10.51 -17.62 0.80
CA TRP A 6 -11.09 -16.65 1.72
C TRP A 6 -11.83 -15.56 0.95
N LEU A 7 -13.01 -15.18 1.44
CA LEU A 7 -13.78 -14.06 0.91
C LEU A 7 -14.02 -13.05 2.01
N HIS A 8 -13.76 -11.78 1.70
CA HIS A 8 -14.27 -10.70 2.52
C HIS A 8 -15.74 -10.49 2.19
N VAL A 9 -16.61 -10.67 3.18
CA VAL A 9 -18.05 -10.48 3.01
C VAL A 9 -18.56 -9.37 3.91
N GLU A 10 -19.34 -8.47 3.33
CA GLU A 10 -20.18 -7.54 4.08
C GLU A 10 -21.58 -8.15 4.15
N SER A 11 -22.15 -8.26 5.34
CA SER A 11 -23.44 -8.91 5.52
C SER A 11 -24.40 -8.05 6.32
N GLN A 12 -25.58 -7.80 5.75
CA GLN A 12 -26.71 -7.19 6.44
C GLN A 12 -27.70 -8.27 6.88
N ARG A 13 -28.17 -8.16 8.12
CA ARG A 13 -29.12 -9.10 8.74
C ARG A 13 -30.42 -8.38 9.05
N THR A 14 -31.52 -8.87 8.49
CA THR A 14 -32.87 -8.36 8.77
C THR A 14 -33.65 -9.44 9.52
N ASN A 15 -34.10 -9.11 10.73
CA ASN A 15 -34.95 -10.00 11.51
C ASN A 15 -36.41 -9.86 11.05
N LEU A 16 -36.95 -10.92 10.45
CA LEU A 16 -38.34 -11.04 9.98
C LEU A 16 -39.05 -12.19 10.68
N LEU A 17 -38.67 -12.51 11.92
CA LEU A 17 -39.35 -13.53 12.74
C LEU A 17 -40.83 -13.20 12.98
N ASN A 18 -41.20 -11.93 12.93
CA ASN A 18 -42.58 -11.48 13.12
C ASN A 18 -43.38 -11.36 11.81
N ASP A 19 -42.75 -11.55 10.64
CA ASP A 19 -43.45 -11.57 9.36
C ASP A 19 -43.96 -13.00 9.10
N PRO A 20 -45.28 -13.24 9.04
CA PRO A 20 -45.84 -14.58 8.84
C PRO A 20 -45.45 -15.23 7.51
N ASN A 21 -45.00 -14.46 6.52
CA ASN A 21 -44.56 -14.99 5.22
C ASN A 21 -43.09 -15.43 5.22
N VAL A 22 -42.29 -14.98 6.19
CA VAL A 22 -40.84 -15.26 6.26
C VAL A 22 -40.50 -16.08 7.51
N ASN A 23 -40.99 -15.65 8.67
CA ASN A 23 -40.77 -16.28 9.99
C ASN A 23 -39.30 -16.65 10.23
N GLY A 24 -38.39 -15.72 9.94
CA GLY A 24 -36.95 -16.01 9.93
C GLY A 24 -36.05 -14.79 9.85
N ILE A 25 -34.75 -15.03 9.83
CA ILE A 25 -33.73 -14.00 9.62
C ILE A 25 -33.29 -14.06 8.15
N VAL A 26 -33.40 -12.93 7.46
CA VAL A 26 -32.87 -12.79 6.10
C VAL A 26 -31.46 -12.22 6.18
N LEU A 27 -30.52 -12.91 5.54
CA LEU A 27 -29.14 -12.48 5.39
C LEU A 27 -28.92 -12.04 3.94
N ASN A 28 -28.47 -10.81 3.74
CA ASN A 28 -27.94 -10.36 2.46
C ASN A 28 -26.43 -10.18 2.60
N SER A 29 -25.66 -10.96 1.85
CA SER A 29 -24.21 -10.97 1.89
C SER A 29 -23.65 -10.54 0.54
N ARG A 30 -22.73 -9.59 0.55
CA ARG A 30 -22.00 -9.11 -0.62
C ARG A 30 -20.52 -9.43 -0.46
N ASP A 31 -19.94 -10.02 -1.49
CA ASP A 31 -18.48 -10.14 -1.60
C ASP A 31 -17.87 -8.74 -1.82
N ILE A 32 -16.92 -8.38 -0.96
CA ILE A 32 -16.20 -7.10 -0.99
C ILE A 32 -14.70 -7.30 -1.18
N SER A 33 -14.27 -8.50 -1.61
CA SER A 33 -12.85 -8.84 -1.78
C SER A 33 -12.17 -7.93 -2.81
N GLU A 34 -12.80 -7.68 -3.96
CA GLU A 34 -12.27 -6.76 -4.98
C GLU A 34 -12.17 -5.32 -4.45
N ARG A 35 -13.19 -4.85 -3.75
CA ARG A 35 -13.18 -3.51 -3.13
C ARG A 35 -12.03 -3.37 -2.14
N LYS A 36 -11.82 -4.40 -1.30
CA LYS A 36 -10.73 -4.42 -0.31
C LYS A 36 -9.36 -4.44 -0.97
N ALA A 37 -9.16 -5.25 -2.00
CA ALA A 37 -7.91 -5.28 -2.76
C ALA A 37 -7.61 -3.92 -3.42
N PHE A 38 -8.63 -3.26 -3.97
CA PHE A 38 -8.47 -1.93 -4.56
C PHE A 38 -8.18 -0.85 -3.51
N GLU A 39 -8.84 -0.89 -2.34
CA GLU A 39 -8.53 -0.02 -1.19
C GLU A 39 -7.06 -0.19 -0.75
N GLU A 40 -6.58 -1.43 -0.65
CA GLU A 40 -5.19 -1.74 -0.29
C GLU A 40 -4.19 -1.25 -1.34
N GLN A 41 -4.49 -1.47 -2.63
CA GLN A 41 -3.67 -0.96 -3.72
C GLN A 41 -3.59 0.57 -3.71
N LEU A 42 -4.71 1.27 -3.49
CA LEU A 42 -4.73 2.73 -3.36
C LEU A 42 -3.90 3.20 -2.18
N GLN A 43 -4.00 2.54 -1.03
CA GLN A 43 -3.16 2.84 0.13
C GLN A 43 -1.68 2.64 -0.18
N HIS A 44 -1.31 1.54 -0.83
CA HIS A 44 0.07 1.29 -1.23
C HIS A 44 0.58 2.38 -2.17
N GLN A 45 -0.18 2.73 -3.20
CA GLN A 45 0.18 3.80 -4.15
C GLN A 45 0.26 5.18 -3.51
N ALA A 46 -0.49 5.44 -2.43
CA ALA A 46 -0.42 6.71 -1.71
C ALA A 46 0.90 6.90 -0.95
N PHE A 47 1.59 5.80 -0.59
CA PHE A 47 2.78 5.83 0.27
C PHE A 47 4.05 5.26 -0.37
N HIS A 48 3.95 4.61 -1.52
CA HIS A 48 5.07 3.99 -2.22
C HIS A 48 5.27 4.56 -3.61
N ASP A 49 6.53 4.63 -4.05
CA ASP A 49 6.90 4.98 -5.41
C ASP A 49 6.57 3.81 -6.36
N PRO A 50 5.82 4.02 -7.45
CA PRO A 50 5.36 2.94 -8.31
C PRO A 50 6.47 2.27 -9.13
N VAL A 51 7.62 2.92 -9.30
CA VAL A 51 8.75 2.37 -10.06
C VAL A 51 9.59 1.48 -9.17
N THR A 52 9.96 1.94 -7.97
CA THR A 52 10.92 1.29 -7.06
C THR A 52 10.27 0.52 -5.91
N ALA A 53 8.98 0.71 -5.66
CA ALA A 53 8.24 0.25 -4.48
C ALA A 53 8.80 0.75 -3.12
N LEU A 54 9.79 1.64 -3.12
CA LEU A 54 10.30 2.29 -1.91
C LEU A 54 9.29 3.30 -1.36
N ALA A 55 9.54 3.78 -0.14
CA ALA A 55 8.74 4.85 0.45
C ALA A 55 8.79 6.09 -0.45
N ASN A 56 7.62 6.61 -0.83
CA ASN A 56 7.56 7.88 -1.54
C ASN A 56 7.83 9.05 -0.57
N ARG A 57 7.75 10.28 -1.08
CA ARG A 57 7.99 11.48 -0.27
C ARG A 57 7.06 11.61 0.94
N ALA A 58 5.81 11.19 0.82
CA ALA A 58 4.85 11.26 1.92
C ALA A 58 5.23 10.29 3.04
N LEU A 59 5.51 9.03 2.72
CA LEU A 59 5.93 8.02 3.70
C LEU A 59 7.33 8.32 4.27
N PHE A 60 8.24 8.87 3.47
CA PHE A 60 9.54 9.33 3.95
C PHE A 60 9.39 10.43 5.01
N HIS A 61 8.56 11.45 4.74
CA HIS A 61 8.34 12.54 5.69
C HIS A 61 7.72 12.03 7.00
N ASP A 62 6.67 11.20 6.91
CA ASP A 62 6.04 10.56 8.07
C ASP A 62 7.06 9.80 8.92
N ARG A 63 7.93 9.01 8.29
CA ARG A 63 8.97 8.25 8.99
C ARG A 63 10.01 9.15 9.65
N VAL A 64 10.40 10.24 9.00
CA VAL A 64 11.35 11.21 9.58
C VAL A 64 10.73 11.93 10.78
N GLU A 65 9.47 12.34 10.68
CA GLU A 65 8.73 12.96 11.78
C GLU A 65 8.64 12.02 12.99
N HIS A 66 8.22 10.78 12.78
CA HIS A 66 8.22 9.75 13.82
C HIS A 66 9.62 9.48 14.41
N ALA A 67 10.67 9.53 13.60
CA ALA A 67 12.04 9.34 14.08
C ALA A 67 12.52 10.51 14.95
N LEU A 68 12.16 11.74 14.61
CA LEU A 68 12.43 12.94 15.41
C LEU A 68 11.69 12.91 16.74
N GLU A 69 10.40 12.54 16.74
CA GLU A 69 9.63 12.36 17.97
C GLU A 69 10.27 11.32 18.90
N ARG A 70 10.74 10.18 18.35
CA ARG A 70 11.45 9.16 19.13
C ARG A 70 12.79 9.66 19.66
N GLN A 71 13.54 10.44 18.89
CA GLN A 71 14.78 11.05 19.37
C GLN A 71 14.53 11.89 20.62
N THR A 72 13.47 12.70 20.66
CA THR A 72 13.17 13.53 21.84
C THR A 72 12.91 12.70 23.11
N ARG A 73 12.47 11.45 22.97
CA ARG A 73 12.16 10.54 24.08
C ARG A 73 13.36 9.68 24.48
N ASP A 74 14.09 9.14 23.51
CA ASP A 74 15.09 8.08 23.73
C ASP A 74 16.53 8.55 23.49
N GLY A 75 16.74 9.79 23.06
CA GLY A 75 18.06 10.40 22.83
C GLY A 75 18.86 9.84 21.65
N ARG A 76 18.27 8.93 20.86
CA ARG A 76 18.95 8.31 19.69
C ARG A 76 19.09 9.32 18.55
N SER A 77 20.32 9.56 18.11
CA SER A 77 20.59 10.39 16.94
C SER A 77 20.06 9.74 15.66
N ILE A 78 19.45 10.54 14.80
CA ILE A 78 19.04 10.13 13.46
C ILE A 78 19.95 10.78 12.42
N SER A 79 20.05 10.19 11.24
CA SER A 79 20.79 10.75 10.10
C SER A 79 19.98 10.55 8.83
N VAL A 80 20.03 11.54 7.94
CA VAL A 80 19.40 11.49 6.63
C VAL A 80 20.49 11.55 5.58
N LEU A 81 20.49 10.56 4.69
CA LEU A 81 21.37 10.52 3.53
C LEU A 81 20.56 10.90 2.29
N PHE A 82 21.10 11.82 1.50
CA PHE A 82 20.60 12.12 0.17
C PHE A 82 21.62 11.62 -0.85
N MET A 83 21.16 10.85 -1.82
CA MET A 83 21.96 10.20 -2.86
C MET A 83 21.26 10.42 -4.18
N ASP A 84 22.01 10.94 -5.16
CA ASP A 84 21.58 11.07 -6.54
C ASP A 84 22.30 10.03 -7.40
N LEU A 85 21.69 9.63 -8.51
CA LEU A 85 22.30 8.69 -9.46
C LEU A 85 22.98 9.47 -10.58
N ASP A 86 24.31 9.44 -10.57
CA ASP A 86 25.14 10.06 -11.60
C ASP A 86 24.76 9.54 -13.00
N ASP A 87 24.76 10.43 -13.99
CA ASP A 87 24.47 10.14 -15.40
C ASP A 87 23.10 9.48 -15.68
N PHE A 88 22.16 9.49 -14.72
CA PHE A 88 20.83 8.90 -14.91
C PHE A 88 20.09 9.47 -16.13
N LYS A 89 20.22 10.79 -16.36
CA LYS A 89 19.65 11.44 -17.54
C LYS A 89 20.24 10.89 -18.84
N THR A 90 21.55 10.66 -18.89
CA THR A 90 22.24 10.11 -20.07
C THR A 90 21.70 8.72 -20.40
N ILE A 91 21.40 7.91 -19.39
CA ILE A 91 20.80 6.58 -19.56
C ILE A 91 19.40 6.70 -20.15
N ASN A 92 18.56 7.58 -19.62
CA ASN A 92 17.22 7.83 -20.17
C ASN A 92 17.27 8.32 -21.61
N ASP A 93 18.17 9.27 -21.91
CA ASP A 93 18.27 9.89 -23.23
C ASP A 93 18.86 8.90 -24.27
N SER A 94 19.72 7.97 -23.86
CA SER A 94 20.40 7.01 -24.75
C SER A 94 19.66 5.68 -24.90
N LEU A 95 19.01 5.18 -23.83
CA LEU A 95 18.42 3.84 -23.76
C LEU A 95 16.90 3.86 -23.50
N GLY A 96 16.32 5.06 -23.31
CA GLY A 96 14.90 5.27 -23.06
C GLY A 96 14.50 5.14 -21.59
N HIS A 97 13.32 5.67 -21.26
CA HIS A 97 12.78 5.68 -19.89
C HIS A 97 12.64 4.28 -19.27
N ALA A 98 12.26 3.26 -20.04
CA ALA A 98 12.16 1.89 -19.53
C ALA A 98 13.52 1.30 -19.09
N ALA A 99 14.64 1.81 -19.58
CA ALA A 99 15.97 1.45 -19.08
C ALA A 99 16.27 2.19 -17.76
N GLY A 100 15.90 3.47 -17.67
CA GLY A 100 15.99 4.23 -16.42
C GLY A 100 15.15 3.63 -15.30
N ASP A 101 13.90 3.24 -15.58
CA ASP A 101 13.01 2.61 -14.59
C ASP A 101 13.60 1.31 -14.04
N ARG A 102 14.19 0.47 -14.91
CA ARG A 102 14.88 -0.75 -14.48
C ARG A 102 16.11 -0.46 -13.62
N LEU A 103 16.89 0.57 -13.96
CA LEU A 103 18.00 0.99 -13.12
C LEU A 103 17.51 1.45 -11.74
N LEU A 104 16.46 2.27 -11.68
CA LEU A 104 15.86 2.71 -10.42
C LEU A 104 15.36 1.53 -9.59
N GLN A 105 14.74 0.53 -10.22
CA GLN A 105 14.32 -0.72 -9.56
C GLN A 105 15.50 -1.45 -8.95
N GLU A 106 16.59 -1.66 -9.69
CA GLU A 106 17.78 -2.33 -9.17
C GLU A 106 18.44 -1.56 -8.03
N VAL A 107 18.53 -0.23 -8.14
CA VAL A 107 19.04 0.62 -7.05
C VAL A 107 18.12 0.50 -5.84
N GLY A 108 16.80 0.54 -6.04
CA GLY A 108 15.82 0.41 -4.98
C GLY A 108 15.94 -0.92 -4.23
N GLU A 109 16.09 -2.03 -4.95
CA GLU A 109 16.33 -3.36 -4.36
C GLU A 109 17.63 -3.44 -3.55
N ARG A 110 18.69 -2.73 -3.97
CA ARG A 110 19.97 -2.71 -3.24
C ARG A 110 19.93 -1.88 -1.96
N LEU A 111 18.95 -0.99 -1.81
CA LEU A 111 18.81 -0.10 -0.64
C LEU A 111 17.82 -0.63 0.42
N LYS A 112 17.05 -1.68 0.10
CA LYS A 112 16.17 -2.37 1.06
C LYS A 112 16.98 -3.18 2.07
#